data_AF-A0A7K5TFP9-F1
#
_entry.id   AF-A0A7K5TFP9-F1
#
_cell.length_a   1.000
_cell.length_b   1.000
_cell.length_c   1.000
_cell.angle_alpha   90.00
_cell.angle_beta   90.00
_cell.angle_gamma   90.00
#
_symmetry.space_group_name_H-M   'P 1'
#
loop_
_entity.id
_entity.type
_entity.pdbx_description
1 polymer ?
#
loop_
_entity_poly.entity_id
_entity_poly.type
_entity_poly.pdbx_seq_one_letter_code
_entity_poly.pdbx_strand_id
1 'polypeptide(L)'
;MEGVRPGGGPAAGGPGSGSGSGSGSFPSLFPPGLHGIYGECRRLYPDQPNPLQVTAILKYWLGGPDPLDYVSMYRNLGNPALNVPEHWHYVSFGLSDLYGDNRVHEFTGTDGPSGFGFELTFRLKRETGESAPPTWPAELMQGLARYVFQSENTFCSGDHVSWHSPLDNSESRIQHMLLTEDPQMQPVQTPFGVVTFLQIVGVCTEELHAAQQWNGQGILELLRTVPVAGGPWLITDMRRGETIFEIDPHLQERVDKGIETDGSNLSGVSAKCAWDDLSRPPEDDEDSRSICIGTQPRRLSGKDTEQIRETLRRGLEINSKPVLPPINAQRQNGLNLDRAPSRKDSLESESSAAIIPHELIRTRQLESVHLKFNQESGALIPLCLRGRLLHGRHFTYKSITGDTAITFVSTGVEGAFATEEHPYAAHGPWLQILLTEEFVERMLEDLEDLNSPEEFKLPKEYSWPEKKLKVSILPDAVFDNPLH
;
A
#
# COMPACT_ATOMS: atom_id res chain seq x y z
N MET A 1 -54.03 10.08 -37.11
CA MET A 1 -54.18 9.63 -35.71
C MET A 1 -53.06 10.30 -34.92
N GLU A 2 -53.13 11.59 -34.54
CA GLU A 2 -54.06 12.25 -33.58
C GLU A 2 -54.34 11.37 -32.36
N GLY A 3 -54.16 11.73 -31.09
CA GLY A 3 -53.61 12.87 -30.32
C GLY A 3 -53.23 12.30 -28.93
N VAL A 4 -52.76 12.97 -27.88
CA VAL A 4 -53.21 14.23 -27.27
C VAL A 4 -52.14 14.68 -26.24
N ARG A 5 -51.72 15.94 -26.30
CA ARG A 5 -51.19 16.72 -25.15
C ARG A 5 -52.33 17.63 -24.67
N PRO A 6 -52.48 17.94 -23.36
CA PRO A 6 -53.26 19.08 -22.94
C PRO A 6 -52.36 20.31 -22.78
N GLY A 7 -52.58 21.30 -23.66
CA GLY A 7 -52.08 22.67 -23.50
C GLY A 7 -53.07 23.53 -22.70
N GLY A 8 -52.55 24.55 -22.02
CA GLY A 8 -53.33 25.53 -21.27
C GLY A 8 -53.99 26.60 -22.13
N GLY A 9 -54.88 27.37 -21.51
CA GLY A 9 -55.44 28.61 -22.02
C GLY A 9 -56.03 29.48 -20.88
N PRO A 10 -56.14 30.81 -21.04
CA PRO A 10 -56.03 31.78 -19.94
C PRO A 10 -57.31 32.58 -19.63
N ALA A 11 -57.33 33.31 -18.50
CA ALA A 11 -57.56 34.78 -18.41
C ALA A 11 -58.21 35.28 -17.09
N ALA A 12 -57.75 36.48 -16.70
CA ALA A 12 -58.43 37.58 -15.99
C ALA A 12 -57.96 37.89 -14.55
N GLY A 13 -57.35 39.07 -14.39
CA GLY A 13 -56.87 39.62 -13.13
C GLY A 13 -57.83 40.61 -12.45
N GLY A 14 -57.53 40.88 -11.18
CA GLY A 14 -58.11 41.92 -10.32
C GLY A 14 -57.52 41.82 -8.89
N PRO A 15 -57.38 42.91 -8.11
CA PRO A 15 -56.08 43.26 -7.51
C PRO A 15 -55.98 43.10 -5.98
N GLY A 16 -54.74 42.93 -5.50
CA GLY A 16 -54.18 43.73 -4.39
C GLY A 16 -54.01 43.09 -3.01
N SER A 17 -52.86 43.42 -2.39
CA SER A 17 -52.38 43.16 -1.01
C SER A 17 -51.95 41.72 -0.71
N GLY A 18 -50.78 41.41 -0.16
CA GLY A 18 -49.73 42.21 0.45
C GLY A 18 -49.11 41.39 1.58
N SER A 19 -47.78 41.22 1.52
CA SER A 19 -46.85 40.79 2.59
C SER A 19 -46.89 39.35 3.14
N GLY A 20 -45.73 38.68 3.05
CA GLY A 20 -45.21 37.93 4.19
C GLY A 20 -45.07 36.40 4.06
N SER A 21 -44.56 35.85 2.96
CA SER A 21 -44.10 34.46 2.95
C SER A 21 -42.71 34.35 3.60
N GLY A 22 -42.68 34.39 4.93
CA GLY A 22 -41.56 33.84 5.70
C GLY A 22 -41.66 32.32 5.69
N SER A 23 -41.19 31.67 4.62
CA SER A 23 -40.89 30.24 4.68
C SER A 23 -39.66 30.07 5.57
N GLY A 24 -39.89 29.91 6.87
CA GLY A 24 -38.86 29.44 7.79
C GLY A 24 -38.41 28.06 7.30
N SER A 25 -37.30 28.04 6.56
CA SER A 25 -36.59 26.81 6.23
C SER A 25 -36.14 26.22 7.55
N PHE A 26 -36.77 25.12 7.97
CA PHE A 26 -36.16 24.27 8.98
C PHE A 26 -34.75 23.92 8.47
N PRO A 27 -33.69 24.07 9.29
CA PRO A 27 -32.39 23.57 8.89
C PRO A 27 -32.54 22.08 8.57
N SER A 28 -31.90 21.65 7.48
CA SER A 28 -31.74 20.23 7.16
C SER A 28 -31.40 19.46 8.44
N LEU A 29 -32.21 18.45 8.80
CA LEU A 29 -31.95 17.58 9.96
C LEU A 29 -30.62 16.82 9.83
N PHE A 30 -30.05 16.77 8.62
CA PHE A 30 -28.81 16.09 8.32
C PHE A 30 -27.67 17.09 8.06
N PRO A 31 -26.47 16.86 8.63
CA PRO A 31 -25.25 17.59 8.27
C PRO A 31 -25.02 17.58 6.74
N PRO A 32 -24.56 18.68 6.12
CA PRO A 32 -24.49 18.78 4.66
C PRO A 32 -23.60 17.73 3.97
N GLY A 33 -22.45 17.37 4.56
CA GLY A 33 -21.56 16.35 4.00
C GLY A 33 -22.23 14.96 4.02
N LEU A 34 -22.80 14.61 5.17
CA LEU A 34 -23.60 13.38 5.33
C LEU A 34 -24.82 13.34 4.38
N HIS A 35 -25.49 14.48 4.17
CA HIS A 35 -26.60 14.58 3.21
C HIS A 35 -26.13 14.36 1.76
N GLY A 36 -24.94 14.83 1.39
CA GLY A 36 -24.34 14.59 0.07
C GLY A 36 -24.16 13.09 -0.20
N ILE A 37 -23.52 12.38 0.73
CA ILE A 37 -23.26 10.94 0.59
C ILE A 37 -24.59 10.13 0.61
N TYR A 38 -25.55 10.48 1.47
CA TYR A 38 -26.87 9.86 1.45
C TYR A 38 -27.64 10.13 0.15
N GLY A 39 -27.46 11.30 -0.47
CA GLY A 39 -28.03 11.59 -1.78
C GLY A 39 -27.57 10.57 -2.83
N GLU A 40 -26.28 10.26 -2.84
CA GLU A 40 -25.71 9.27 -3.75
C GLU A 40 -26.17 7.84 -3.44
N CYS A 41 -26.25 7.49 -2.15
CA CYS A 41 -26.82 6.20 -1.75
C CYS A 41 -28.28 6.04 -2.20
N ARG A 42 -29.12 7.09 -2.06
CA ARG A 42 -30.53 7.07 -2.50
C ARG A 42 -30.67 6.98 -4.02
N ARG A 43 -29.71 7.53 -4.77
CA ARG A 43 -29.67 7.41 -6.24
C ARG A 43 -29.50 5.95 -6.65
N LEU A 44 -28.65 5.19 -5.94
CA LEU A 44 -28.40 3.78 -6.22
C LEU A 44 -29.46 2.83 -5.63
N TYR A 45 -29.96 3.13 -4.43
CA TYR A 45 -30.88 2.26 -3.68
C TYR A 45 -32.19 3.00 -3.29
N PRO A 46 -32.99 3.46 -4.28
CA PRO A 46 -34.22 4.20 -4.00
C PRO A 46 -35.29 3.36 -3.28
N ASP A 47 -35.19 2.04 -3.39
CA ASP A 47 -36.06 1.03 -2.75
C ASP A 47 -35.69 0.75 -1.28
N GLN A 48 -34.53 1.21 -0.81
CA GLN A 48 -34.01 0.96 0.54
C GLN A 48 -33.75 2.28 1.28
N PRO A 49 -34.78 3.06 1.63
CA PRO A 49 -34.62 4.38 2.26
C PRO A 49 -34.06 4.32 3.69
N ASN A 50 -34.14 3.15 4.34
CA ASN A 50 -33.66 2.91 5.70
C ASN A 50 -32.82 1.62 5.72
N PRO A 51 -31.58 1.63 5.20
CA PRO A 51 -30.69 0.47 5.26
C PRO A 51 -30.35 0.11 6.71
N LEU A 52 -29.89 -1.12 6.94
CA LEU A 52 -29.24 -1.43 8.21
C LEU A 52 -27.99 -0.55 8.34
N GLN A 53 -27.79 0.01 9.52
CA GLN A 53 -26.66 0.91 9.76
C GLN A 53 -26.02 0.61 11.12
N VAL A 54 -24.70 0.46 11.11
CA VAL A 54 -23.88 0.46 12.32
C VAL A 54 -23.48 1.89 12.62
N THR A 55 -23.54 2.30 13.90
CA THR A 55 -23.11 3.62 14.33
C THR A 55 -22.19 3.55 15.54
N ALA A 56 -21.13 4.34 15.54
CA ALA A 56 -20.28 4.52 16.71
C ALA A 56 -21.05 5.26 17.80
N ILE A 57 -21.36 4.60 18.92
CA ILE A 57 -22.14 5.20 20.01
C ILE A 57 -21.36 6.33 20.67
N LEU A 58 -20.09 6.08 21.03
CA LEU A 58 -19.16 7.11 21.47
C LEU A 58 -18.46 7.68 20.24
N LYS A 59 -18.83 8.90 19.85
CA LYS A 59 -18.30 9.57 18.66
C LYS A 59 -16.80 9.87 18.79
N TYR A 60 -16.10 9.86 17.67
CA TYR A 60 -14.64 10.02 17.63
C TYR A 60 -14.16 11.34 18.26
N TRP A 61 -14.82 12.46 17.94
CA TRP A 61 -14.52 13.77 18.54
C TRP A 61 -14.81 13.88 20.04
N LEU A 62 -15.47 12.86 20.63
CA LEU A 62 -15.68 12.74 22.07
C LEU A 62 -14.72 11.72 22.72
N GLY A 63 -13.64 11.32 22.02
CA GLY A 63 -12.66 10.35 22.49
C GLY A 63 -13.04 8.89 22.23
N GLY A 64 -14.00 8.63 21.34
CA GLY A 64 -14.32 7.28 20.88
C GLY A 64 -13.19 6.65 20.05
N PRO A 65 -13.07 5.31 20.03
CA PRO A 65 -12.01 4.63 19.29
C PRO A 65 -12.29 4.47 17.79
N ASP A 66 -13.51 4.76 17.36
CA ASP A 66 -14.04 4.44 16.04
C ASP A 66 -14.26 5.71 15.21
N PRO A 67 -13.42 5.97 14.19
CA PRO A 67 -13.49 7.20 13.39
C PRO A 67 -14.70 7.28 12.46
N LEU A 68 -15.26 6.14 12.03
CA LEU A 68 -16.45 6.13 11.19
C LEU A 68 -17.70 6.26 12.06
N ASP A 69 -18.44 7.35 11.88
CA ASP A 69 -19.67 7.61 12.61
C ASP A 69 -20.78 6.64 12.25
N TYR A 70 -20.84 6.27 10.96
CA TYR A 70 -21.84 5.39 10.39
C TYR A 70 -21.23 4.46 9.34
N VAL A 71 -21.78 3.26 9.23
CA VAL A 71 -21.57 2.34 8.11
C VAL A 71 -22.94 1.83 7.67
N SER A 72 -23.38 2.25 6.49
CA SER A 72 -24.66 1.83 5.91
C SER A 72 -24.49 0.54 5.11
N MET A 73 -25.46 -0.37 5.20
CA MET A 73 -25.41 -1.71 4.61
C MET A 73 -26.61 -1.93 3.69
N TYR A 74 -26.36 -1.97 2.40
CA TYR A 74 -27.38 -2.13 1.35
C TYR A 74 -27.38 -3.53 0.78
N ARG A 75 -28.56 -4.00 0.37
CA ARG A 75 -28.70 -5.19 -0.47
C ARG A 75 -28.60 -4.78 -1.93
N ASN A 76 -27.66 -5.34 -2.67
CA ASN A 76 -27.53 -5.11 -4.10
C ASN A 76 -27.83 -6.41 -4.85
N LEU A 77 -28.86 -6.38 -5.70
CA LEU A 77 -29.30 -7.55 -6.48
C LEU A 77 -28.32 -7.97 -7.58
N GLY A 78 -27.26 -7.19 -7.79
CA GLY A 78 -26.28 -7.40 -8.84
C GLY A 78 -26.84 -7.07 -10.22
N ASN A 79 -26.20 -7.62 -11.24
CA ASN A 79 -26.61 -7.50 -12.62
C ASN A 79 -26.28 -8.81 -13.36
N PRO A 80 -27.26 -9.73 -13.50
CA PRO A 80 -27.04 -11.00 -14.16
C PRO A 80 -26.56 -10.88 -15.61
N ALA A 81 -26.95 -9.81 -16.32
CA ALA A 81 -26.51 -9.58 -17.70
C ALA A 81 -25.01 -9.23 -17.80
N LEU A 82 -24.41 -8.74 -16.72
CA LEU A 82 -22.98 -8.49 -16.59
C LEU A 82 -22.27 -9.55 -15.74
N ASN A 83 -22.94 -10.66 -15.42
CA ASN A 83 -22.44 -11.70 -14.52
C ASN A 83 -22.02 -11.16 -13.14
N VAL A 84 -22.74 -10.15 -12.65
CA VAL A 84 -22.51 -9.56 -11.33
C VAL A 84 -23.46 -10.24 -10.33
N PRO A 85 -22.95 -10.98 -9.33
CA PRO A 85 -23.78 -11.66 -8.34
C PRO A 85 -24.46 -10.69 -7.36
N GLU A 86 -25.48 -11.19 -6.68
CA GLU A 86 -26.09 -10.52 -5.53
C GLU A 86 -25.07 -10.38 -4.38
N HIS A 87 -25.04 -9.22 -3.75
CA HIS A 87 -24.06 -8.90 -2.72
C HIS A 87 -24.57 -7.83 -1.74
N TRP A 88 -23.88 -7.72 -0.61
CA TRP A 88 -24.04 -6.62 0.34
C TRP A 88 -23.07 -5.50 -0.01
N HIS A 89 -23.55 -4.26 -0.02
CA HIS A 89 -22.77 -3.07 -0.30
C HIS A 89 -22.69 -2.17 0.94
N TYR A 90 -21.48 -1.98 1.45
CA TYR A 90 -21.19 -1.20 2.65
C TYR A 90 -20.66 0.18 2.23
N VAL A 91 -21.12 1.24 2.89
CA VAL A 91 -20.67 2.62 2.65
C VAL A 91 -20.36 3.28 3.99
N SER A 92 -19.14 3.79 4.17
CA SER A 92 -18.74 4.50 5.38
C SER A 92 -19.12 5.98 5.38
N PHE A 93 -19.12 6.56 6.58
CA PHE A 93 -19.31 7.98 6.83
C PHE A 93 -18.39 8.37 7.99
N GLY A 94 -17.37 9.18 7.71
CA GLY A 94 -16.49 9.75 8.74
C GLY A 94 -15.08 10.09 8.26
N LEU A 95 -14.64 9.54 7.12
CA LEU A 95 -13.36 9.89 6.50
C LEU A 95 -13.42 11.23 5.79
N SER A 96 -14.57 11.54 5.20
CA SER A 96 -14.90 12.87 4.71
C SER A 96 -15.33 13.82 5.83
N ASP A 97 -15.31 15.13 5.57
CA ASP A 97 -15.90 16.09 6.49
C ASP A 97 -17.43 16.02 6.39
N LEU A 98 -18.06 15.40 7.40
CA LEU A 98 -19.51 15.28 7.47
C LEU A 98 -20.18 16.57 7.94
N TYR A 99 -19.49 17.39 8.74
CA TYR A 99 -20.10 18.40 9.60
C TYR A 99 -19.69 19.84 9.27
N GLY A 100 -18.47 20.08 8.79
CA GLY A 100 -18.01 21.41 8.40
C GLY A 100 -17.65 22.35 9.55
N ASP A 101 -17.47 21.85 10.77
CA ASP A 101 -17.36 22.67 11.98
C ASP A 101 -16.08 22.41 12.80
N ASN A 102 -15.05 21.85 12.17
CA ASN A 102 -13.74 21.58 12.78
C ASN A 102 -13.75 20.60 13.97
N ARG A 103 -14.82 19.81 14.16
CA ARG A 103 -14.88 18.85 15.26
C ARG A 103 -13.98 17.63 15.08
N VAL A 104 -13.68 17.26 13.82
CA VAL A 104 -12.80 16.14 13.44
C VAL A 104 -11.83 16.62 12.36
N HIS A 105 -12.37 17.08 11.24
CA HIS A 105 -11.60 17.52 10.08
C HIS A 105 -11.47 19.05 10.06
N GLU A 106 -10.31 19.56 9.67
CA GLU A 106 -10.14 20.99 9.38
C GLU A 106 -10.96 21.38 8.15
N PHE A 107 -11.71 22.48 8.25
CA PHE A 107 -12.53 22.99 7.16
C PHE A 107 -11.66 23.61 6.05
N THR A 108 -11.71 23.03 4.85
CA THR A 108 -10.90 23.44 3.69
C THR A 108 -11.68 24.20 2.62
N GLY A 109 -13.00 24.38 2.79
CA GLY A 109 -13.87 25.03 1.80
C GLY A 109 -14.52 24.06 0.82
N THR A 110 -15.00 24.56 -0.31
CA THR A 110 -15.68 23.74 -1.35
C THR A 110 -14.71 23.12 -2.34
N ASP A 111 -13.55 23.73 -2.51
CA ASP A 111 -12.58 23.37 -3.53
C ASP A 111 -11.56 22.41 -2.92
N GLY A 112 -11.32 21.28 -3.59
CA GLY A 112 -10.43 20.23 -3.07
C GLY A 112 -11.17 19.14 -2.27
N PRO A 113 -10.43 18.29 -1.54
CA PRO A 113 -11.00 17.14 -0.84
C PRO A 113 -11.77 17.55 0.43
N SER A 114 -12.88 16.87 0.69
CA SER A 114 -13.59 16.96 1.96
C SER A 114 -13.00 15.98 2.97
N GLY A 115 -12.45 16.47 4.09
CA GLY A 115 -11.69 15.64 5.02
C GLY A 115 -10.52 14.94 4.29
N PHE A 116 -10.47 13.60 4.37
CA PHE A 116 -9.51 12.81 3.58
C PHE A 116 -9.85 12.70 2.09
N GLY A 117 -11.00 13.22 1.64
CA GLY A 117 -11.40 13.29 0.23
C GLY A 117 -12.12 12.04 -0.31
N PHE A 118 -12.29 11.01 0.50
CA PHE A 118 -12.98 9.78 0.12
C PHE A 118 -13.76 9.16 1.28
N GLU A 119 -14.68 8.27 0.95
CA GLU A 119 -15.26 7.29 1.87
C GLU A 119 -14.95 5.87 1.39
N LEU A 120 -14.87 4.93 2.32
CA LEU A 120 -14.68 3.51 2.00
C LEU A 120 -16.02 2.88 1.58
N THR A 121 -15.95 2.02 0.58
CA THR A 121 -17.02 1.08 0.25
C THR A 121 -16.51 -0.36 0.28
N PHE A 122 -17.40 -1.32 0.44
CA PHE A 122 -17.06 -2.74 0.36
C PHE A 122 -18.22 -3.52 -0.26
N ARG A 123 -17.89 -4.52 -1.08
CA ARG A 123 -18.87 -5.41 -1.70
C ARG A 123 -18.60 -6.84 -1.27
N LEU A 124 -19.48 -7.40 -0.46
CA LEU A 124 -19.39 -8.77 0.03
C LEU A 124 -20.43 -9.64 -0.67
N LYS A 125 -20.01 -10.68 -1.37
CA LYS A 125 -20.93 -11.65 -1.98
C LYS A 125 -21.93 -12.15 -0.93
N ARG A 126 -23.22 -12.17 -1.28
CA ARG A 126 -24.27 -12.65 -0.38
C ARG A 126 -24.29 -14.17 -0.36
N GLU A 127 -24.29 -14.76 0.83
CA GLU A 127 -24.38 -16.21 0.99
C GLU A 127 -25.83 -16.71 0.97
N THR A 128 -25.99 -17.99 0.59
CA THR A 128 -27.32 -18.61 0.54
C THR A 128 -27.92 -18.68 1.94
N GLY A 129 -29.13 -18.13 2.11
CA GLY A 129 -29.84 -18.11 3.38
C GLY A 129 -29.62 -16.85 4.22
N GLU A 130 -28.75 -15.92 3.81
CA GLU A 130 -28.60 -14.64 4.50
C GLU A 130 -29.81 -13.73 4.28
N SER A 131 -30.50 -13.38 5.36
CA SER A 131 -31.63 -12.44 5.35
C SER A 131 -31.22 -10.99 5.63
N ALA A 132 -30.04 -10.78 6.21
CA ALA A 132 -29.51 -9.48 6.60
C ALA A 132 -27.99 -9.43 6.36
N PRO A 133 -27.41 -8.25 6.09
CA PRO A 133 -25.97 -8.12 5.89
C PRO A 133 -25.20 -8.44 7.18
N PRO A 134 -24.10 -9.21 7.11
CA PRO A 134 -23.22 -9.40 8.26
C PRO A 134 -22.55 -8.07 8.64
N THR A 135 -22.28 -7.87 9.93
CA THR A 135 -21.77 -6.60 10.46
C THR A 135 -20.26 -6.52 10.58
N TRP A 136 -19.53 -7.64 10.45
CA TRP A 136 -18.06 -7.67 10.57
C TRP A 136 -17.33 -6.73 9.59
N PRO A 137 -17.83 -6.43 8.37
CA PRO A 137 -17.14 -5.49 7.48
C PRO A 137 -17.11 -4.07 8.04
N ALA A 138 -18.06 -3.69 8.90
CA ALA A 138 -17.99 -2.39 9.57
C ALA A 138 -16.75 -2.30 10.48
N GLU A 139 -16.39 -3.36 11.19
CA GLU A 139 -15.17 -3.39 12.02
C GLU A 139 -13.90 -3.34 11.16
N LEU A 140 -13.87 -4.06 10.04
CA LEU A 140 -12.77 -3.97 9.07
C LEU A 140 -12.57 -2.51 8.59
N MET A 141 -13.66 -1.85 8.20
CA MET A 141 -13.64 -0.47 7.74
C MET A 141 -13.21 0.50 8.85
N GLN A 142 -13.62 0.26 10.11
CA GLN A 142 -13.10 1.03 11.26
C GLN A 142 -11.59 0.84 11.42
N GLY A 143 -11.07 -0.39 11.25
CA GLY A 143 -9.64 -0.68 11.28
C GLY A 143 -8.85 0.11 10.25
N LEU A 144 -9.32 0.15 9.00
CA LEU A 144 -8.72 0.96 7.95
C LEU A 144 -8.84 2.46 8.24
N ALA A 145 -9.98 2.93 8.72
CA ALA A 145 -10.16 4.33 9.07
C ALA A 145 -9.18 4.76 10.17
N ARG A 146 -9.00 3.95 11.23
CA ARG A 146 -8.00 4.22 12.28
C ARG A 146 -6.60 4.37 11.69
N TYR A 147 -6.22 3.53 10.72
CA TYR A 147 -4.93 3.66 10.05
C TYR A 147 -4.79 5.00 9.30
N VAL A 148 -5.82 5.41 8.55
CA VAL A 148 -5.81 6.70 7.82
C VAL A 148 -5.68 7.86 8.80
N PHE A 149 -6.47 7.87 9.88
CA PHE A 149 -6.42 8.91 10.91
C PHE A 149 -5.09 8.95 11.69
N GLN A 150 -4.41 7.82 11.89
CA GLN A 150 -3.13 7.76 12.62
C GLN A 150 -1.92 8.12 11.75
N SER A 151 -1.98 7.76 10.47
CA SER A 151 -0.86 7.98 9.54
C SER A 151 -0.94 9.29 8.78
N GLU A 152 -2.15 9.88 8.71
CA GLU A 152 -2.50 11.01 7.85
C GLU A 152 -2.25 10.76 6.34
N ASN A 153 -2.05 9.49 5.96
CA ASN A 153 -1.88 9.10 4.57
C ASN A 153 -3.25 8.81 3.93
N THR A 154 -3.53 9.50 2.83
CA THR A 154 -4.71 9.24 2.00
C THR A 154 -4.47 8.04 1.10
N PHE A 155 -5.51 7.24 0.87
CA PHE A 155 -5.48 6.18 -0.13
C PHE A 155 -5.89 6.68 -1.52
N CYS A 156 -5.40 5.98 -2.54
CA CYS A 156 -5.71 6.15 -3.94
C CYS A 156 -6.15 4.82 -4.57
N SER A 157 -6.81 4.91 -5.72
CA SER A 157 -7.14 3.72 -6.53
C SER A 157 -5.85 3.03 -7.00
N GLY A 158 -5.75 1.72 -6.77
CA GLY A 158 -4.57 0.90 -7.05
C GLY A 158 -3.66 0.69 -5.84
N ASP A 159 -3.95 1.32 -4.69
CA ASP A 159 -3.23 1.06 -3.46
C ASP A 159 -3.55 -0.33 -2.91
N HIS A 160 -2.60 -0.85 -2.14
CA HIS A 160 -2.72 -2.14 -1.46
C HIS A 160 -2.55 -1.98 0.05
N VAL A 161 -3.23 -2.85 0.80
CA VAL A 161 -3.13 -2.91 2.26
C VAL A 161 -2.78 -4.34 2.69
N SER A 162 -1.56 -4.50 3.20
CA SER A 162 -1.06 -5.77 3.73
C SER A 162 -1.66 -6.07 5.10
N TRP A 163 -2.76 -6.83 5.13
CA TRP A 163 -3.52 -7.07 6.36
C TRP A 163 -3.09 -8.33 7.15
N HIS A 164 -2.59 -9.37 6.47
CA HIS A 164 -2.00 -10.59 7.09
C HIS A 164 -2.94 -11.35 8.04
N SER A 165 -4.25 -11.21 7.83
CA SER A 165 -5.28 -11.91 8.60
C SER A 165 -6.53 -12.07 7.74
N PRO A 166 -7.30 -13.17 7.88
CA PRO A 166 -8.59 -13.29 7.22
C PRO A 166 -9.50 -12.11 7.58
N LEU A 167 -10.08 -11.45 6.56
CA LEU A 167 -10.79 -10.17 6.77
C LEU A 167 -12.03 -10.30 7.68
N ASP A 168 -12.64 -11.48 7.72
CA ASP A 168 -13.81 -11.81 8.53
C ASP A 168 -13.48 -12.58 9.81
N ASN A 169 -12.19 -12.68 10.17
CA ASN A 169 -11.68 -13.51 11.27
C ASN A 169 -12.03 -15.01 11.16
N SER A 170 -12.30 -15.50 9.94
CA SER A 170 -12.45 -16.92 9.65
C SER A 170 -11.10 -17.56 9.30
N GLU A 171 -11.12 -18.73 8.66
CA GLU A 171 -9.95 -19.38 8.05
C GLU A 171 -9.86 -19.09 6.53
N SER A 172 -10.44 -17.97 6.08
CA SER A 172 -10.44 -17.59 4.67
C SER A 172 -9.03 -17.36 4.12
N ARG A 173 -8.81 -17.69 2.85
CA ARG A 173 -7.58 -17.34 2.12
C ARG A 173 -7.50 -15.85 1.76
N ILE A 174 -8.61 -15.11 1.86
CA ILE A 174 -8.67 -13.67 1.62
C ILE A 174 -8.13 -12.93 2.85
N GLN A 175 -6.89 -12.45 2.75
CA GLN A 175 -6.12 -11.94 3.89
C GLN A 175 -5.56 -10.53 3.70
N HIS A 176 -5.81 -9.92 2.55
CA HIS A 176 -5.29 -8.61 2.19
C HIS A 176 -6.31 -7.82 1.39
N MET A 177 -6.00 -6.56 1.09
CA MET A 177 -6.93 -5.67 0.37
C MET A 177 -6.21 -4.90 -0.74
N LEU A 178 -6.91 -4.70 -1.85
CA LEU A 178 -6.64 -3.65 -2.83
C LEU A 178 -7.75 -2.60 -2.73
N LEU A 179 -7.45 -1.37 -3.15
CA LEU A 179 -8.38 -0.26 -3.19
C LEU A 179 -8.63 0.16 -4.64
N THR A 180 -9.88 0.40 -5.00
CA THR A 180 -10.26 0.83 -6.35
C THR A 180 -11.43 1.80 -6.30
N GLU A 181 -11.73 2.48 -7.39
CA GLU A 181 -12.93 3.32 -7.47
C GLU A 181 -14.18 2.44 -7.44
N ASP A 182 -15.18 2.85 -6.65
CA ASP A 182 -16.46 2.14 -6.62
C ASP A 182 -17.13 2.19 -8.01
N PRO A 183 -17.55 1.04 -8.59
CA PRO A 183 -18.05 0.97 -9.95
C PRO A 183 -19.43 1.62 -10.14
N GLN A 184 -20.13 1.98 -9.05
CA GLN A 184 -21.47 2.53 -9.11
C GLN A 184 -21.59 3.92 -8.50
N MET A 185 -20.89 4.18 -7.39
CA MET A 185 -20.91 5.46 -6.69
C MET A 185 -20.13 6.51 -7.48
N GLN A 186 -20.73 7.69 -7.67
CA GLN A 186 -20.10 8.83 -8.33
C GLN A 186 -19.53 9.79 -7.29
N PRO A 187 -18.42 10.51 -7.59
CA PRO A 187 -17.94 11.56 -6.72
C PRO A 187 -19.02 12.60 -6.42
N VAL A 188 -19.11 13.02 -5.16
CA VAL A 188 -20.11 13.99 -4.69
C VAL A 188 -19.43 15.29 -4.32
N GLN A 189 -19.93 16.39 -4.86
CA GLN A 189 -19.58 17.72 -4.37
C GLN A 189 -20.39 18.05 -3.13
N THR A 190 -19.71 18.39 -2.03
CA THR A 190 -20.33 18.88 -0.80
C THR A 190 -19.92 20.34 -0.55
N PRO A 191 -20.58 21.04 0.40
CA PRO A 191 -20.11 22.35 0.85
C PRO A 191 -18.72 22.34 1.51
N PHE A 192 -18.18 21.15 1.79
CA PHE A 192 -16.94 20.93 2.55
C PHE A 192 -15.86 20.28 1.69
N GLY A 193 -16.04 20.22 0.36
CA GLY A 193 -15.11 19.60 -0.57
C GLY A 193 -15.73 18.44 -1.37
N VAL A 194 -14.90 17.79 -2.17
CA VAL A 194 -15.23 16.62 -2.99
C VAL A 194 -15.05 15.35 -2.19
N VAL A 195 -15.99 14.41 -2.34
CA VAL A 195 -15.93 13.06 -1.76
C VAL A 195 -15.95 12.03 -2.89
N THR A 196 -14.90 11.22 -3.00
CA THR A 196 -14.87 10.03 -3.86
C THR A 196 -15.18 8.76 -3.04
N PHE A 197 -15.30 7.61 -3.70
CA PHE A 197 -15.62 6.34 -3.05
C PHE A 197 -14.59 5.29 -3.42
N LEU A 198 -13.82 4.84 -2.43
CA LEU A 198 -12.81 3.80 -2.59
C LEU A 198 -13.35 2.46 -2.10
N GLN A 199 -13.59 1.56 -3.04
CA GLN A 199 -13.99 0.20 -2.79
C GLN A 199 -12.80 -0.65 -2.34
N ILE A 200 -12.97 -1.30 -1.20
CA ILE A 200 -12.12 -2.37 -0.70
C ILE A 200 -12.39 -3.65 -1.51
N VAL A 201 -11.32 -4.30 -1.97
CA VAL A 201 -11.34 -5.58 -2.68
C VAL A 201 -10.45 -6.56 -1.93
N GLY A 202 -11.03 -7.62 -1.38
CA GLY A 202 -10.27 -8.65 -0.67
C GLY A 202 -9.50 -9.53 -1.63
N VAL A 203 -8.21 -9.75 -1.35
CA VAL A 203 -7.29 -10.54 -2.17
C VAL A 203 -6.50 -11.58 -1.36
N CYS A 204 -5.98 -12.59 -2.05
CA CYS A 204 -5.05 -13.58 -1.49
C CYS A 204 -3.64 -12.97 -1.36
N THR A 205 -2.76 -13.65 -0.62
CA THR A 205 -1.37 -13.20 -0.42
C THR A 205 -0.59 -13.14 -1.74
N GLU A 206 -0.79 -14.11 -2.63
CA GLU A 206 -0.13 -14.20 -3.93
C GLU A 206 -0.56 -13.06 -4.86
N GLU A 207 -1.82 -12.66 -4.79
CA GLU A 207 -2.38 -11.54 -5.57
C GLU A 207 -1.88 -10.19 -5.04
N LEU A 208 -1.73 -10.05 -3.72
CA LEU A 208 -1.05 -8.91 -3.12
C LEU A 208 0.41 -8.84 -3.60
N HIS A 209 1.14 -9.95 -3.57
CA HIS A 209 2.52 -9.99 -4.04
C HIS A 209 2.61 -9.59 -5.51
N ALA A 210 1.73 -10.07 -6.37
CA ALA A 210 1.67 -9.66 -7.77
C ALA A 210 1.39 -8.15 -7.93
N ALA A 211 0.53 -7.57 -7.08
CA ALA A 211 0.25 -6.13 -7.09
C ALA A 211 1.46 -5.29 -6.64
N GLN A 212 2.25 -5.80 -5.70
CA GLN A 212 3.49 -5.18 -5.24
C GLN A 212 4.59 -5.27 -6.30
N GLN A 213 4.69 -6.40 -7.01
CA GLN A 213 5.68 -6.63 -8.06
C GLN A 213 5.35 -5.87 -9.35
N TRP A 214 4.10 -5.81 -9.78
CA TRP A 214 3.67 -5.06 -10.95
C TRP A 214 3.09 -3.70 -10.53
N ASN A 215 1.76 -3.62 -10.41
CA ASN A 215 1.02 -2.51 -9.83
C ASN A 215 -0.41 -2.97 -9.49
N GLY A 216 -1.10 -2.24 -8.60
CA GLY A 216 -2.44 -2.61 -8.17
C GLY A 216 -3.50 -2.48 -9.27
N GLN A 217 -3.37 -1.53 -10.20
CA GLN A 217 -4.34 -1.35 -11.29
C GLN A 217 -4.37 -2.55 -12.23
N GLY A 218 -3.19 -3.09 -12.59
CA GLY A 218 -3.06 -4.29 -13.39
C GLY A 218 -3.75 -5.48 -12.75
N ILE A 219 -3.49 -5.73 -11.45
CA ILE A 219 -4.13 -6.83 -10.72
C ILE A 219 -5.64 -6.64 -10.57
N LEU A 220 -6.11 -5.42 -10.31
CA LEU A 220 -7.55 -5.11 -10.30
C LEU A 220 -8.19 -5.46 -11.65
N GLU A 221 -7.52 -5.21 -12.77
CA GLU A 221 -8.03 -5.58 -14.09
C GLU A 221 -8.06 -7.11 -14.28
N LEU A 222 -7.05 -7.84 -13.79
CA LEU A 222 -7.09 -9.31 -13.82
C LEU A 222 -8.25 -9.86 -12.97
N LEU A 223 -8.45 -9.33 -11.76
CA LEU A 223 -9.58 -9.68 -10.89
C LEU A 223 -10.94 -9.41 -11.55
N ARG A 224 -11.07 -8.36 -12.37
CA ARG A 224 -12.30 -8.08 -13.14
C ARG A 224 -12.61 -9.17 -14.17
N THR A 225 -11.59 -9.82 -14.72
CA THR A 225 -11.78 -10.89 -15.71
C THR A 225 -12.20 -12.23 -15.10
N VAL A 226 -12.00 -12.43 -13.80
CA VAL A 226 -12.29 -13.69 -13.10
C VAL A 226 -13.53 -13.53 -12.21
N PRO A 227 -14.70 -14.09 -12.60
CA PRO A 227 -15.96 -13.83 -11.89
C PRO A 227 -15.97 -14.21 -10.40
N VAL A 228 -15.31 -15.31 -10.04
CA VAL A 228 -15.24 -15.79 -8.65
C VAL A 228 -14.27 -15.00 -7.78
N ALA A 229 -13.36 -14.23 -8.40
CA ALA A 229 -12.38 -13.39 -7.70
C ALA A 229 -12.87 -11.96 -7.49
N GLY A 230 -13.85 -11.51 -8.28
CA GLY A 230 -14.38 -10.17 -8.21
C GLY A 230 -15.40 -9.89 -9.30
N GLY A 231 -15.05 -10.23 -10.54
CA GLY A 231 -15.84 -9.86 -11.71
C GLY A 231 -15.87 -8.34 -11.95
N PRO A 232 -16.75 -7.83 -12.83
CA PRO A 232 -16.73 -6.43 -13.24
C PRO A 232 -16.90 -5.42 -12.10
N TRP A 233 -17.55 -5.81 -11.00
CA TRP A 233 -17.75 -4.96 -9.82
C TRP A 233 -16.84 -5.31 -8.64
N LEU A 234 -15.85 -6.19 -8.84
CA LEU A 234 -14.83 -6.56 -7.86
C LEU A 234 -15.43 -6.94 -6.49
N ILE A 235 -16.43 -7.81 -6.53
CA ILE A 235 -17.14 -8.30 -5.34
C ILE A 235 -16.26 -9.32 -4.62
N THR A 236 -16.00 -9.09 -3.34
CA THR A 236 -15.20 -9.99 -2.52
C THR A 236 -16.02 -11.20 -2.09
N ASP A 237 -15.52 -12.39 -2.39
CA ASP A 237 -16.03 -13.68 -1.90
C ASP A 237 -15.06 -14.26 -0.87
N MET A 238 -15.45 -14.21 0.41
CA MET A 238 -14.63 -14.74 1.50
C MET A 238 -14.52 -16.27 1.48
N ARG A 239 -15.28 -16.98 0.63
CA ARG A 239 -15.24 -18.43 0.47
C ARG A 239 -14.35 -18.87 -0.70
N ARG A 240 -13.78 -17.94 -1.45
CA ARG A 240 -12.83 -18.24 -2.53
C ARG A 240 -11.58 -18.94 -1.95
N GLY A 241 -11.33 -20.17 -2.42
CA GLY A 241 -10.20 -21.00 -2.01
C GLY A 241 -8.99 -20.92 -2.95
N GLU A 242 -9.17 -20.43 -4.17
CA GLU A 242 -8.15 -20.39 -5.21
C GLU A 242 -7.78 -18.95 -5.59
N THR A 243 -6.51 -18.74 -5.94
CA THR A 243 -6.05 -17.45 -6.49
C THR A 243 -6.44 -17.31 -7.96
N ILE A 244 -6.41 -16.09 -8.51
CA ILE A 244 -6.61 -15.90 -9.95
C ILE A 244 -5.60 -16.67 -10.81
N PHE A 245 -4.38 -16.90 -10.31
CA PHE A 245 -3.32 -17.61 -11.03
C PHE A 245 -3.52 -19.13 -11.02
N GLU A 246 -4.11 -19.68 -9.96
CA GLU A 246 -4.50 -21.08 -9.90
C GLU A 246 -5.70 -21.36 -10.81
N ILE A 247 -6.65 -20.41 -10.89
CA ILE A 247 -7.83 -20.49 -11.75
C ILE A 247 -7.44 -20.38 -13.23
N ASP A 248 -6.57 -19.43 -13.58
CA ASP A 248 -6.06 -19.25 -14.93
C ASP A 248 -4.56 -18.90 -14.92
N PRO A 249 -3.69 -19.90 -15.15
CA PRO A 249 -2.24 -19.70 -15.17
C PRO A 249 -1.75 -18.67 -16.21
N HIS A 250 -2.48 -18.43 -17.30
CA HIS A 250 -2.09 -17.44 -18.31
C HIS A 250 -2.14 -16.00 -17.76
N LEU A 251 -2.81 -15.77 -16.63
CA LEU A 251 -2.81 -14.47 -15.97
C LEU A 251 -1.41 -14.11 -15.42
N GLN A 252 -0.57 -15.10 -15.10
CA GLN A 252 0.81 -14.84 -14.71
C GLN A 252 1.62 -14.23 -15.87
N GLU A 253 1.48 -14.78 -17.08
CA GLU A 253 2.14 -14.23 -18.28
C GLU A 253 1.72 -12.77 -18.54
N ARG A 254 0.46 -12.41 -18.23
CA ARG A 254 -0.02 -11.03 -18.33
C ARG A 254 0.64 -10.12 -17.31
N VAL A 255 0.90 -10.60 -16.09
CA VAL A 255 1.65 -9.84 -15.07
C VAL A 255 3.08 -9.62 -15.55
N ASP A 256 3.75 -10.66 -16.04
CA ASP A 256 5.14 -10.57 -16.49
C ASP A 256 5.30 -9.57 -17.65
N LYS A 257 4.40 -9.64 -18.64
CA LYS A 257 4.34 -8.68 -19.75
C LYS A 257 3.98 -7.26 -19.29
N GLY A 258 3.11 -7.15 -18.29
CA GLY A 258 2.76 -5.89 -17.65
C GLY A 258 3.97 -5.23 -16.99
N ILE A 259 4.76 -6.00 -16.24
CA ILE A 259 6.01 -5.54 -15.62
C ILE A 259 7.02 -5.09 -16.67
N GLU A 260 7.14 -5.85 -17.77
CA GLU A 260 8.02 -5.48 -18.88
C GLU A 260 7.63 -4.13 -19.50
N THR A 261 6.33 -3.89 -19.67
CA THR A 261 5.79 -2.70 -20.36
C THR A 261 5.69 -1.46 -19.45
N ASP A 262 5.20 -1.62 -18.23
CA ASP A 262 4.87 -0.53 -17.30
C ASP A 262 5.96 -0.28 -16.25
N GLY A 263 6.83 -1.28 -16.07
CA GLY A 263 7.77 -1.37 -14.97
C GLY A 263 7.12 -1.90 -13.68
N SER A 264 7.94 -1.98 -12.64
CA SER A 264 7.61 -2.49 -11.32
C SER A 264 7.50 -1.37 -10.29
N ASN A 265 6.49 -1.46 -9.43
CA ASN A 265 6.35 -0.62 -8.25
C ASN A 265 7.22 -1.08 -7.07
N LEU A 266 7.79 -2.29 -7.11
CA LEU A 266 8.64 -2.80 -6.04
C LEU A 266 10.01 -2.11 -6.09
N SER A 267 10.27 -1.20 -5.15
CA SER A 267 11.54 -0.45 -5.06
C SER A 267 12.65 -1.22 -4.32
N GLY A 268 12.29 -2.26 -3.58
CA GLY A 268 13.25 -3.10 -2.88
C GLY A 268 12.57 -4.18 -2.03
N VAL A 269 13.39 -5.08 -1.50
CA VAL A 269 12.96 -6.22 -0.68
C VAL A 269 13.93 -6.43 0.49
N SER A 270 13.41 -6.86 1.63
CA SER A 270 14.25 -7.40 2.71
C SER A 270 14.38 -8.91 2.52
N ALA A 271 15.59 -9.41 2.30
CA ALA A 271 15.82 -10.82 1.99
C ALA A 271 17.21 -11.32 2.46
N LYS A 272 17.50 -12.61 2.24
CA LYS A 272 18.82 -13.19 2.50
C LYS A 272 19.77 -12.86 1.34
N CYS A 273 20.58 -11.83 1.51
CA CYS A 273 21.58 -11.40 0.53
C CYS A 273 22.87 -10.90 1.20
N ALA A 274 23.98 -11.02 0.48
CA ALA A 274 25.30 -10.52 0.88
C ALA A 274 26.13 -10.13 -0.36
N TRP A 275 27.21 -9.37 -0.16
CA TRP A 275 28.17 -9.05 -1.21
C TRP A 275 29.59 -9.07 -0.67
N ASP A 276 30.57 -9.41 -1.52
CA ASP A 276 31.99 -9.39 -1.20
C ASP A 276 32.78 -8.61 -2.25
N ASP A 277 33.88 -7.99 -1.80
CA ASP A 277 34.88 -7.38 -2.66
C ASP A 277 35.89 -8.44 -3.11
N LEU A 278 35.92 -8.73 -4.41
CA LEU A 278 36.84 -9.71 -5.01
C LEU A 278 38.18 -9.09 -5.44
N SER A 279 38.37 -7.77 -5.28
CA SER A 279 39.59 -7.08 -5.71
C SER A 279 40.78 -7.30 -4.76
N ARG A 280 40.54 -7.81 -3.55
CA ARG A 280 41.59 -8.07 -2.55
C ARG A 280 41.83 -9.58 -2.38
N PRO A 281 43.07 -10.07 -2.48
CA PRO A 281 43.37 -11.42 -2.05
C PRO A 281 43.20 -11.55 -0.52
N PRO A 282 42.78 -12.72 0.00
CA PRO A 282 42.59 -12.94 1.43
C PRO A 282 43.87 -12.80 2.29
N GLU A 283 45.04 -12.59 1.69
CA GLU A 283 46.32 -12.44 2.40
C GLU A 283 46.67 -10.98 2.78
N ASP A 284 45.95 -9.96 2.26
CA ASP A 284 46.20 -8.55 2.59
C ASP A 284 45.48 -8.05 3.86
N ASP A 285 44.76 -8.94 4.57
CA ASP A 285 44.12 -8.62 5.85
C ASP A 285 45.12 -8.42 7.00
N GLU A 286 46.39 -8.82 6.85
CA GLU A 286 47.44 -8.57 7.86
C GLU A 286 48.01 -7.15 7.84
N ASP A 287 47.90 -6.40 6.73
CA ASP A 287 48.39 -5.02 6.66
C ASP A 287 47.31 -3.98 6.99
N SER A 288 46.06 -4.44 7.12
CA SER A 288 45.08 -3.74 7.93
C SER A 288 45.36 -4.08 9.39
N ARG A 289 46.02 -3.17 10.10
CA ARG A 289 45.73 -2.97 11.53
C ARG A 289 44.26 -2.52 11.67
N SER A 290 43.36 -3.42 11.32
CA SER A 290 42.04 -3.53 11.88
C SER A 290 42.27 -3.69 13.38
N ILE A 291 41.74 -2.75 14.14
CA ILE A 291 41.64 -2.92 15.59
C ILE A 291 40.57 -3.99 15.79
N CYS A 292 40.99 -5.24 15.65
CA CYS A 292 40.35 -6.41 16.21
C CYS A 292 40.65 -6.41 17.71
N ILE A 293 40.02 -5.49 18.45
CA ILE A 293 39.83 -5.67 19.88
C ILE A 293 38.37 -6.05 20.05
N GLY A 294 38.16 -7.33 20.36
CA GLY A 294 36.86 -7.99 20.36
C GLY A 294 35.81 -7.26 21.18
N THR A 295 34.64 -7.02 20.58
CA THR A 295 33.29 -7.03 21.18
C THR A 295 32.25 -6.54 20.15
N GLN A 296 31.30 -7.43 19.79
CA GLN A 296 30.02 -7.22 19.09
C GLN A 296 30.00 -6.67 17.63
N PRO A 297 29.10 -7.20 16.77
CA PRO A 297 28.84 -6.65 15.43
C PRO A 297 28.31 -5.22 15.56
N ARG A 298 29.02 -4.26 14.96
CA ARG A 298 28.70 -2.83 15.09
C ARG A 298 27.62 -2.44 14.09
N ARG A 299 26.46 -2.08 14.63
CA ARG A 299 25.26 -1.60 13.93
C ARG A 299 25.54 -0.35 13.08
N LEU A 300 24.87 -0.25 11.94
CA LEU A 300 24.66 1.00 11.18
C LEU A 300 24.37 2.17 12.12
N SER A 301 24.97 3.32 11.84
CA SER A 301 24.62 4.57 12.52
C SER A 301 23.13 4.85 12.31
N GLY A 302 22.47 5.47 13.29
CA GLY A 302 21.09 5.91 13.15
C GLY A 302 20.90 6.81 11.92
N LYS A 303 21.91 7.58 11.54
CA LYS A 303 21.89 8.43 10.33
C LYS A 303 21.93 7.62 9.04
N ASP A 304 22.73 6.56 8.96
CA ASP A 304 22.84 5.73 7.75
C ASP A 304 21.59 4.86 7.61
N THR A 305 21.05 4.39 8.73
CA THR A 305 19.74 3.72 8.76
C THR A 305 18.63 4.66 8.31
N GLU A 306 18.64 5.91 8.75
CA GLU A 306 17.68 6.93 8.28
C GLU A 306 17.91 7.33 6.84
N GLN A 307 19.14 7.35 6.32
CA GLN A 307 19.42 7.66 4.92
C GLN A 307 19.06 6.49 3.99
N ILE A 308 19.32 5.25 4.39
CA ILE A 308 18.80 4.04 3.73
C ILE A 308 17.28 4.03 3.81
N ARG A 309 16.71 4.32 4.99
CA ARG A 309 15.26 4.49 5.14
C ARG A 309 14.75 5.62 4.28
N GLU A 310 15.48 6.72 4.08
CA GLU A 310 15.03 7.86 3.28
C GLU A 310 15.21 7.62 1.79
N THR A 311 16.21 6.87 1.35
CA THR A 311 16.30 6.39 -0.04
C THR A 311 15.22 5.35 -0.32
N LEU A 312 15.02 4.39 0.59
CA LEU A 312 13.88 3.46 0.53
C LEU A 312 12.57 4.23 0.60
N ARG A 313 12.45 5.23 1.47
CA ARG A 313 11.23 6.03 1.68
C ARG A 313 11.00 7.04 0.58
N ARG A 314 12.00 7.54 -0.13
CA ARG A 314 11.84 8.30 -1.38
C ARG A 314 11.47 7.37 -2.54
N GLY A 315 12.00 6.15 -2.53
CA GLY A 315 11.55 5.07 -3.43
C GLY A 315 10.18 4.47 -3.08
N LEU A 316 9.72 4.63 -1.83
CA LEU A 316 8.44 4.21 -1.25
C LEU A 316 7.53 5.42 -0.93
N GLU A 317 7.91 6.64 -1.30
CA GLU A 317 7.08 7.86 -1.12
C GLU A 317 5.97 7.89 -2.20
N ILE A 318 5.86 6.79 -2.93
CA ILE A 318 4.67 6.31 -3.64
C ILE A 318 4.12 5.06 -2.92
N ASN A 319 3.89 5.12 -1.60
CA ASN A 319 3.29 4.10 -0.72
C ASN A 319 4.23 3.05 -0.09
N SER A 320 4.66 3.28 1.16
CA SER A 320 4.30 2.47 2.33
C SER A 320 5.21 2.71 3.54
N LYS A 321 4.59 2.86 4.73
CA LYS A 321 5.21 2.69 6.05
C LYS A 321 4.56 1.48 6.72
N PRO A 322 5.25 0.79 7.67
CA PRO A 322 4.80 -0.47 8.25
C PRO A 322 3.36 -0.43 8.78
N VAL A 323 2.65 -1.52 8.49
CA VAL A 323 1.20 -1.67 8.62
C VAL A 323 0.87 -2.25 10.00
N LEU A 324 0.15 -1.42 10.78
CA LEU A 324 -0.59 -1.70 12.01
C LEU A 324 0.20 -2.02 13.30
N PRO A 325 -0.08 -1.33 14.42
CA PRO A 325 0.25 -1.84 15.74
C PRO A 325 -0.62 -3.07 16.08
N PRO A 326 -0.13 -4.03 16.88
CA PRO A 326 -0.91 -5.20 17.29
C PRO A 326 -2.15 -4.76 18.10
N ILE A 327 -3.33 -5.22 17.66
CA ILE A 327 -4.58 -5.06 18.40
C ILE A 327 -4.55 -6.01 19.60
N ASN A 328 -4.16 -5.49 20.77
CA ASN A 328 -4.24 -6.24 22.02
C ASN A 328 -5.70 -6.37 22.48
N ALA A 329 -6.31 -7.52 22.20
CA ALA A 329 -7.56 -7.95 22.82
C ALA A 329 -7.31 -8.52 24.23
N GLN A 330 -6.91 -7.68 25.19
CA GLN A 330 -6.95 -8.06 26.61
C GLN A 330 -7.39 -6.90 27.51
N ARG A 331 -8.65 -7.01 27.98
CA ARG A 331 -9.16 -6.26 29.13
C ARG A 331 -8.57 -6.84 30.42
N GLN A 332 -8.01 -6.00 31.28
CA GLN A 332 -8.18 -6.14 32.74
C GLN A 332 -7.92 -4.82 33.48
N ASN A 333 -8.73 -4.62 34.52
CA ASN A 333 -8.88 -3.44 35.37
C ASN A 333 -7.61 -3.06 36.17
N GLY A 334 -7.46 -1.76 36.46
CA GLY A 334 -6.59 -1.30 37.55
C GLY A 334 -6.43 0.22 37.60
N LEU A 335 -7.04 0.84 38.61
CA LEU A 335 -7.03 2.27 38.94
C LEU A 335 -5.61 2.81 39.22
N ASN A 336 -5.29 4.04 38.79
CA ASN A 336 -4.89 5.14 39.69
C ASN A 336 -4.53 6.47 39.00
N LEU A 337 -4.68 7.51 39.81
CA LEU A 337 -4.74 8.96 39.62
C LEU A 337 -3.47 9.66 39.07
N ASP A 338 -3.77 10.81 38.46
CA ASP A 338 -3.04 12.09 38.44
C ASP A 338 -1.63 12.17 37.84
N ARG A 339 -1.49 13.03 36.81
CA ARG A 339 -0.82 14.35 36.89
C ARG A 339 -0.31 14.81 35.51
N ALA A 340 -0.78 15.98 35.05
CA ALA A 340 -0.25 16.69 33.88
C ALA A 340 1.21 17.16 34.09
N PRO A 341 2.01 17.33 33.01
CA PRO A 341 2.38 18.69 32.59
C PRO A 341 2.52 18.83 31.05
N SER A 342 2.02 19.91 30.44
CA SER A 342 2.67 21.21 30.20
C SER A 342 3.98 21.15 29.40
N ARG A 343 3.88 21.67 28.17
CA ARG A 343 4.97 22.05 27.25
C ARG A 343 6.02 22.93 27.92
N LYS A 344 7.30 22.70 27.60
CA LYS A 344 8.27 23.76 27.31
C LYS A 344 9.53 23.22 26.64
N ASP A 345 9.83 23.83 25.50
CA ASP A 345 11.14 23.90 24.86
C ASP A 345 12.23 24.32 25.86
N SER A 346 13.40 23.69 25.76
CA SER A 346 14.71 24.33 25.88
C SER A 346 15.80 23.26 25.75
N LEU A 347 16.42 23.22 24.58
CA LEU A 347 17.72 22.60 24.35
C LEU A 347 18.78 23.67 24.64
N GLU A 348 19.59 23.49 25.67
CA GLU A 348 21.01 23.92 25.67
C GLU A 348 21.80 23.23 26.81
N SER A 349 22.73 22.37 26.35
CA SER A 349 24.03 21.90 26.84
C SER A 349 24.44 21.87 28.32
N GLU A 350 24.97 20.70 28.70
CA GLU A 350 26.32 20.40 29.27
C GLU A 350 26.22 19.19 30.23
N SER A 351 27.06 18.16 30.26
CA SER A 351 28.34 17.88 29.61
C SER A 351 28.73 16.40 29.84
N SER A 352 29.62 15.89 28.98
CA SER A 352 30.67 14.91 29.28
C SER A 352 30.32 13.43 29.51
N ALA A 353 30.32 12.65 28.43
CA ALA A 353 30.96 11.32 28.42
C ALA A 353 31.36 10.91 26.99
N ALA A 354 32.68 10.79 26.78
CA ALA A 354 33.36 10.16 25.65
C ALA A 354 33.00 10.64 24.22
N ILE A 355 33.84 11.52 23.69
CA ILE A 355 33.98 11.74 22.25
C ILE A 355 34.47 10.42 21.63
N ILE A 356 33.56 9.68 21.00
CA ILE A 356 33.91 8.59 20.08
C ILE A 356 34.19 9.25 18.73
N PRO A 357 35.37 9.06 18.11
CA PRO A 357 35.64 9.63 16.80
C PRO A 357 34.63 9.07 15.79
N HIS A 358 33.80 9.93 15.22
CA HIS A 358 33.14 9.65 13.95
C HIS A 358 34.24 9.59 12.88
N GLU A 359 34.86 8.42 12.70
CA GLU A 359 35.60 8.15 11.46
C GLU A 359 34.58 8.23 10.32
N LEU A 360 34.82 9.15 9.37
CA LEU A 360 34.03 9.26 8.16
C LEU A 360 33.99 7.89 7.48
N ILE A 361 32.83 7.25 7.42
CA ILE A 361 32.61 6.13 6.51
C ILE A 361 32.87 6.68 5.11
N ARG A 362 34.01 6.32 4.52
CA ARG A 362 34.37 6.77 3.17
C ARG A 362 33.71 5.85 2.17
N THR A 363 33.16 6.43 1.11
CA THR A 363 32.76 5.69 -0.07
C THR A 363 34.00 5.10 -0.73
N ARG A 364 34.00 3.78 -0.95
CA ARG A 364 35.08 3.04 -1.60
C ARG A 364 34.62 2.63 -2.98
N GLN A 365 35.48 2.79 -3.98
CA GLN A 365 35.26 2.23 -5.32
C GLN A 365 35.83 0.81 -5.34
N LEU A 366 35.09 -0.12 -5.95
CA LEU A 366 35.45 -1.53 -6.03
C LEU A 366 35.73 -1.88 -7.49
N GLU A 367 36.73 -2.72 -7.71
CA GLU A 367 37.07 -3.18 -9.07
C GLU A 367 36.33 -4.47 -9.45
N SER A 368 35.99 -5.30 -8.46
CA SER A 368 35.36 -6.61 -8.65
C SER A 368 34.41 -6.92 -7.51
N VAL A 369 33.23 -7.45 -7.83
CA VAL A 369 32.16 -7.68 -6.84
C VAL A 369 31.55 -9.08 -7.01
N HIS A 370 31.31 -9.74 -5.88
CA HIS A 370 30.53 -10.98 -5.80
C HIS A 370 29.22 -10.72 -5.05
N LEU A 371 28.08 -10.89 -5.72
CA LEU A 371 26.76 -10.85 -5.11
C LEU A 371 26.28 -12.25 -4.76
N LYS A 372 25.70 -12.39 -3.58
CA LYS A 372 25.21 -13.65 -3.03
C LYS A 372 23.74 -13.49 -2.64
N PHE A 373 22.89 -14.35 -3.17
CA PHE A 373 21.46 -14.37 -2.91
C PHE A 373 21.03 -15.78 -2.51
N ASN A 374 19.97 -15.89 -1.69
CA ASN A 374 19.27 -17.15 -1.57
C ASN A 374 18.33 -17.37 -2.77
N GLN A 375 17.65 -18.52 -2.83
CA GLN A 375 16.76 -18.85 -3.95
C GLN A 375 15.60 -17.85 -4.09
N GLU A 376 14.97 -17.45 -2.98
CA GLU A 376 13.84 -16.51 -2.98
C GLU A 376 14.25 -15.11 -3.46
N SER A 377 15.36 -14.57 -2.96
CA SER A 377 15.88 -13.28 -3.42
C SER A 377 16.44 -13.33 -4.84
N GLY A 378 17.05 -14.44 -5.22
CA GLY A 378 17.54 -14.70 -6.57
C GLY A 378 16.43 -14.66 -7.62
N ALA A 379 15.25 -15.20 -7.29
CA ALA A 379 14.08 -15.17 -8.16
C ALA A 379 13.57 -13.75 -8.47
N LEU A 380 13.96 -12.74 -7.67
CA LEU A 380 13.61 -11.34 -7.92
C LEU A 380 14.63 -10.58 -8.78
N ILE A 381 15.75 -11.21 -9.16
CA ILE A 381 16.74 -10.56 -10.04
C ILE A 381 16.13 -10.17 -11.39
N PRO A 382 15.36 -11.03 -12.09
CA PRO A 382 14.66 -10.65 -13.32
C PRO A 382 13.74 -9.43 -13.13
N LEU A 383 12.99 -9.35 -12.02
CA LEU A 383 12.15 -8.20 -11.69
C LEU A 383 12.97 -6.92 -11.47
N CYS A 384 14.06 -7.02 -10.72
CA CYS A 384 15.00 -5.92 -10.49
C CYS A 384 15.57 -5.39 -11.80
N LEU A 385 16.00 -6.27 -12.70
CA LEU A 385 16.60 -5.90 -13.98
C LEU A 385 15.54 -5.36 -14.97
N ARG A 386 14.56 -6.20 -15.33
CA ARG A 386 13.55 -5.91 -16.36
C ARG A 386 12.52 -4.88 -15.90
N GLY A 387 12.01 -5.01 -14.68
CA GLY A 387 10.94 -4.16 -14.16
C GLY A 387 11.42 -2.83 -13.59
N ARG A 388 12.72 -2.66 -13.30
CA ARG A 388 13.24 -1.44 -12.66
C ARG A 388 14.36 -0.80 -13.45
N LEU A 389 15.47 -1.50 -13.67
CA LEU A 389 16.64 -0.88 -14.32
C LEU A 389 16.35 -0.46 -15.77
N LEU A 390 15.68 -1.31 -16.57
CA LEU A 390 15.25 -0.95 -17.94
C LEU A 390 14.22 0.20 -17.96
N HIS A 391 13.61 0.51 -16.81
CA HIS A 391 12.68 1.63 -16.64
C HIS A 391 13.33 2.87 -16.02
N GLY A 392 14.67 2.91 -15.93
CA GLY A 392 15.40 4.03 -15.35
C GLY A 392 15.24 4.18 -13.83
N ARG A 393 14.92 3.08 -13.13
CA ARG A 393 14.64 3.06 -11.68
C ARG A 393 15.71 2.26 -10.94
N HIS A 394 15.82 2.45 -9.62
CA HIS A 394 16.70 1.66 -8.75
C HIS A 394 15.97 0.45 -8.13
N PHE A 395 16.70 -0.54 -7.63
CA PHE A 395 16.14 -1.60 -6.79
C PHE A 395 17.09 -1.97 -5.65
N THR A 396 16.58 -2.10 -4.43
CA THR A 396 17.41 -2.38 -3.25
C THR A 396 17.07 -3.72 -2.59
N TYR A 397 18.07 -4.59 -2.46
CA TYR A 397 18.03 -5.73 -1.55
C TYR A 397 18.61 -5.30 -0.20
N LYS A 398 17.88 -5.53 0.88
CA LYS A 398 18.35 -5.32 2.25
C LYS A 398 18.46 -6.65 2.97
N SER A 399 19.61 -6.92 3.58
CA SER A 399 19.83 -8.14 4.34
C SER A 399 18.92 -8.20 5.57
N ILE A 400 18.32 -9.37 5.84
CA ILE A 400 17.53 -9.61 7.06
C ILE A 400 18.41 -9.95 8.28
N THR A 401 19.63 -10.46 8.06
CA THR A 401 20.53 -10.92 9.13
C THR A 401 21.66 -9.93 9.45
N GLY A 402 21.81 -8.87 8.66
CA GLY A 402 22.88 -7.90 8.84
C GLY A 402 22.56 -6.51 8.29
N ASP A 403 23.59 -5.68 8.32
CA ASP A 403 23.53 -4.27 7.91
C ASP A 403 23.81 -4.06 6.41
N THR A 404 23.94 -5.15 5.67
CA THR A 404 24.26 -5.16 4.24
C THR A 404 23.07 -4.73 3.40
N ALA A 405 23.34 -3.86 2.42
CA ALA A 405 22.39 -3.48 1.39
C ALA A 405 23.06 -3.49 0.01
N ILE A 406 22.32 -3.93 -1.01
CA ILE A 406 22.76 -3.95 -2.41
C ILE A 406 21.72 -3.18 -3.21
N THR A 407 22.11 -2.04 -3.76
CA THR A 407 21.25 -1.23 -4.62
C THR A 407 21.74 -1.30 -6.06
N PHE A 408 20.90 -1.86 -6.93
CA PHE A 408 21.08 -1.76 -8.37
C PHE A 408 20.56 -0.41 -8.86
N VAL A 409 21.33 0.21 -9.74
CA VAL A 409 21.10 1.58 -10.22
C VAL A 409 21.22 1.58 -11.74
N SER A 410 20.27 2.20 -12.43
CA SER A 410 20.36 2.48 -13.86
C SER A 410 21.07 3.81 -14.11
N THR A 411 21.58 4.02 -15.33
CA THR A 411 22.26 5.28 -15.75
C THR A 411 21.46 6.56 -15.50
N GLY A 412 20.11 6.49 -15.51
CA GLY A 412 19.23 7.64 -15.30
C GLY A 412 18.96 8.05 -13.83
N VAL A 413 19.48 7.34 -12.83
CA VAL A 413 19.18 7.64 -11.41
C VAL A 413 20.11 8.72 -10.86
N GLU A 414 19.52 9.81 -10.37
CA GLU A 414 20.27 10.89 -9.72
C GLU A 414 20.67 10.55 -8.28
N GLY A 415 21.80 11.11 -7.82
CA GLY A 415 22.26 10.99 -6.44
C GLY A 415 22.96 9.67 -6.08
N ALA A 416 23.17 8.78 -7.06
CA ALA A 416 24.02 7.60 -6.90
C ALA A 416 25.50 7.97 -6.77
N PHE A 417 26.24 7.20 -5.99
CA PHE A 417 27.69 7.32 -5.84
C PHE A 417 28.46 6.28 -6.66
N ALA A 418 27.76 5.33 -7.30
CA ALA A 418 28.29 4.54 -8.41
C ALA A 418 28.13 5.34 -9.73
N THR A 419 29.18 5.36 -10.56
CA THR A 419 29.18 6.07 -11.86
C THR A 419 29.51 5.10 -12.99
N GLU A 420 29.36 5.51 -14.26
CA GLU A 420 29.72 4.64 -15.39
C GLU A 420 31.21 4.27 -15.40
N GLU A 421 32.08 5.19 -14.94
CA GLU A 421 33.52 4.94 -14.81
C GLU A 421 33.85 4.03 -13.62
N HIS A 422 33.05 4.10 -12.55
CA HIS A 422 33.23 3.33 -11.32
C HIS A 422 31.89 2.68 -10.95
N PRO A 423 31.49 1.60 -11.67
CA PRO A 423 30.14 1.04 -11.57
C PRO A 423 29.89 0.35 -10.22
N TYR A 424 30.94 0.02 -9.47
CA TYR A 424 30.84 -0.61 -8.16
C TYR A 424 31.39 0.33 -7.10
N ALA A 425 30.54 0.75 -6.18
CA ALA A 425 30.94 1.60 -5.08
C ALA A 425 30.20 1.21 -3.81
N ALA A 426 30.86 1.29 -2.66
CA ALA A 426 30.26 0.95 -1.37
C ALA A 426 30.50 2.05 -0.33
N HIS A 427 29.44 2.44 0.36
CA HIS A 427 29.48 3.32 1.53
C HIS A 427 29.21 2.49 2.78
N GLY A 428 30.29 2.07 3.46
CA GLY A 428 30.18 1.09 4.55
C GLY A 428 29.69 -0.28 4.00
N PRO A 429 28.65 -0.90 4.59
CA PRO A 429 28.07 -2.16 4.12
C PRO A 429 27.05 -1.98 2.98
N TRP A 430 26.77 -0.74 2.56
CA TRP A 430 25.84 -0.43 1.48
C TRP A 430 26.57 -0.32 0.14
N LEU A 431 26.33 -1.30 -0.74
CA LEU A 431 26.84 -1.37 -2.10
C LEU A 431 25.85 -0.75 -3.10
N GLN A 432 26.37 0.06 -4.02
CA GLN A 432 25.69 0.48 -5.26
C GLN A 432 26.38 -0.13 -6.47
N ILE A 433 25.56 -0.61 -7.40
CA ILE A 433 25.99 -1.24 -8.65
C ILE A 433 25.26 -0.55 -9.78
N LEU A 434 26.00 0.17 -10.63
CA LEU A 434 25.47 0.76 -11.85
C LEU A 434 25.60 -0.24 -13.00
N LEU A 435 24.47 -0.52 -13.66
CA LEU A 435 24.42 -1.38 -14.84
C LEU A 435 23.88 -0.57 -16.03
N THR A 436 24.54 -0.69 -17.19
CA THR A 436 24.05 -0.09 -18.45
C THR A 436 22.95 -0.96 -19.05
N GLU A 437 22.06 -0.35 -19.83
CA GLU A 437 20.93 -1.03 -20.48
C GLU A 437 21.40 -2.27 -21.27
N GLU A 438 22.46 -2.13 -22.07
CA GLU A 438 22.99 -3.22 -22.90
C GLU A 438 23.58 -4.36 -22.05
N PHE A 439 24.05 -4.08 -20.84
CA PHE A 439 24.51 -5.12 -19.94
C PHE A 439 23.36 -5.77 -19.18
N VAL A 440 22.32 -5.01 -18.84
CA VAL A 440 21.10 -5.55 -18.22
C VAL A 440 20.42 -6.55 -19.16
N GLU A 441 20.31 -6.25 -20.46
CA GLU A 441 19.76 -7.19 -21.46
C GLU A 441 20.57 -8.50 -21.53
N ARG A 442 21.90 -8.41 -21.61
CA ARG A 442 22.77 -9.60 -21.58
C ARG A 442 22.64 -10.40 -20.29
N MET A 443 22.54 -9.73 -19.14
CA MET A 443 22.31 -10.42 -17.87
C MET A 443 20.97 -11.15 -17.86
N LEU A 444 19.91 -10.57 -18.44
CA LEU A 444 18.59 -11.21 -18.52
C LEU A 444 18.61 -12.47 -19.39
N GLU A 445 19.38 -12.51 -20.48
CA GLU A 445 19.59 -13.70 -21.31
C GLU A 445 20.30 -14.82 -20.53
N ASP A 446 21.36 -14.47 -19.80
CA ASP A 446 22.15 -15.45 -19.02
C ASP A 446 21.39 -15.99 -17.78
N LEU A 447 20.43 -15.22 -17.26
CA LEU A 447 19.65 -15.50 -16.06
C LEU A 447 18.24 -16.06 -16.36
N GLU A 448 17.97 -16.48 -17.59
CA GLU A 448 16.64 -16.97 -18.00
C GLU A 448 16.13 -18.13 -17.13
N ASP A 449 17.04 -18.99 -16.65
CA ASP A 449 16.73 -20.13 -15.79
C ASP A 449 16.28 -19.74 -14.37
N LEU A 450 16.51 -18.49 -13.93
CA LEU A 450 15.96 -17.97 -12.68
C LEU A 450 14.44 -17.78 -12.71
N ASN A 451 13.82 -17.75 -13.90
CA ASN A 451 12.37 -17.71 -14.03
C ASN A 451 11.72 -19.06 -13.65
N SER A 452 12.51 -20.15 -13.60
CA SER A 452 12.07 -21.49 -13.21
C SER A 452 12.90 -22.01 -12.02
N PRO A 453 12.75 -21.43 -10.82
CA PRO A 453 13.60 -21.73 -9.67
C PRO A 453 13.55 -23.19 -9.20
N GLU A 454 12.52 -23.96 -9.57
CA GLU A 454 12.40 -25.39 -9.25
C GLU A 454 13.34 -26.28 -10.08
N GLU A 455 13.94 -25.76 -11.15
CA GLU A 455 14.65 -26.57 -12.15
C GLU A 455 16.17 -26.65 -11.98
N PHE A 456 16.79 -25.81 -11.13
CA PHE A 456 18.24 -25.79 -10.95
C PHE A 456 18.72 -26.15 -9.53
N LYS A 457 19.90 -26.79 -9.46
CA LYS A 457 20.54 -27.17 -8.19
C LYS A 457 21.42 -26.06 -7.66
N LEU A 458 21.39 -25.85 -6.34
CA LEU A 458 22.28 -24.91 -5.63
C LEU A 458 23.62 -25.58 -5.26
N PRO A 459 24.75 -24.84 -5.27
CA PRO A 459 24.88 -23.43 -5.65
C PRO A 459 24.86 -23.24 -7.17
N LYS A 460 24.23 -22.14 -7.61
CA LYS A 460 24.23 -21.71 -9.00
C LYS A 460 25.05 -20.44 -9.13
N GLU A 461 25.99 -20.41 -10.07
CA GLU A 461 26.90 -19.28 -10.25
C GLU A 461 26.82 -18.71 -11.67
N TYR A 462 26.79 -17.39 -11.75
CA TYR A 462 26.85 -16.60 -12.98
C TYR A 462 28.07 -15.68 -12.87
N SER A 463 28.83 -15.54 -13.96
CA SER A 463 30.05 -14.74 -13.97
C SER A 463 30.19 -14.00 -15.29
N TRP A 464 30.49 -12.71 -15.18
CA TRP A 464 30.83 -11.82 -16.29
C TRP A 464 32.24 -11.29 -16.06
N PRO A 465 33.29 -12.04 -16.45
CA PRO A 465 34.68 -11.67 -16.19
C PRO A 465 35.07 -10.32 -16.77
N GLU A 466 34.51 -9.96 -17.94
CA GLU A 466 34.73 -8.68 -18.61
C GLU A 466 34.17 -7.49 -17.82
N LYS A 467 33.17 -7.74 -16.97
CA LYS A 467 32.61 -6.76 -16.04
C LYS A 467 33.09 -6.96 -14.61
N LYS A 468 33.90 -7.99 -14.31
CA LYS A 468 34.35 -8.34 -12.96
C LYS A 468 33.19 -8.47 -11.96
N LEU A 469 32.08 -9.04 -12.44
CA LEU A 469 30.87 -9.28 -11.65
C LEU A 469 30.61 -10.77 -11.54
N LYS A 470 30.34 -11.24 -10.33
CA LYS A 470 29.87 -12.60 -10.06
C LYS A 470 28.56 -12.53 -9.30
N VAL A 471 27.59 -13.37 -9.66
CA VAL A 471 26.33 -13.56 -8.93
C VAL A 471 26.22 -15.03 -8.56
N SER A 472 25.85 -15.33 -7.32
CA SER A 472 25.63 -16.70 -6.89
C SER A 472 24.35 -16.86 -6.10
N ILE A 473 23.56 -17.85 -6.50
CA ILE A 473 22.38 -18.31 -5.77
C ILE A 473 22.83 -19.47 -4.88
N LEU A 474 22.70 -19.28 -3.57
CA LEU A 474 23.25 -20.17 -2.55
C LEU A 474 22.15 -20.73 -1.65
N PRO A 475 22.39 -21.88 -0.99
CA PRO A 475 21.46 -22.40 0.03
C PRO A 475 21.32 -21.44 1.21
N ASP A 476 20.12 -21.42 1.80
CA ASP A 476 19.79 -20.60 2.98
C ASP A 476 20.78 -20.73 4.15
N ALA A 477 21.33 -21.92 4.36
CA ALA A 477 22.29 -22.21 5.41
C ALA A 477 23.56 -21.33 5.38
N VAL A 478 23.91 -20.76 4.21
CA VAL A 478 25.02 -19.82 4.06
C VAL A 478 24.73 -18.47 4.72
N PHE A 479 23.46 -18.05 4.76
CA PHE A 479 23.04 -16.75 5.31
C PHE A 479 22.60 -16.84 6.78
N ASP A 480 22.22 -18.03 7.24
CA ASP A 480 21.75 -18.27 8.62
C ASP A 480 22.90 -18.42 9.63
N ASN A 481 24.15 -18.62 9.16
CA ASN A 481 25.34 -18.69 9.99
C ASN A 481 26.23 -17.44 9.82
N PRO A 482 26.21 -16.47 10.74
CA PRO A 482 27.05 -15.26 10.68
C PRO A 482 28.53 -15.52 11.06
N LEU A 483 28.98 -16.79 11.08
CA LEU A 483 30.32 -17.21 11.48
C LEU A 483 30.92 -18.15 10.43
N HIS A 484 31.12 -17.63 9.21
CA HIS A 484 32.11 -18.18 8.28
C HIS A 484 32.76 -17.09 7.46
#